data_AF-A0A518DA82-F1
#
_entry.id   AF-A0A518DA82-F1
#
_cell.length_a   1.000
_cell.length_b   1.000
_cell.length_c   1.000
_cell.angle_alpha   90.00
_cell.angle_beta   90.00
_cell.angle_gamma   90.00
#
_symmetry.space_group_name_H-M   'P 1'
#
loop_
_entity.id
_entity.type
_entity.pdbx_description
1 polymer ?
#
loop_
_entity_poly.entity_id
_entity_poly.type
_entity_poly.pdbx_seq_one_letter_code
_entity_poly.pdbx_strand_id
1 'polypeptide(L)'
;MEDVSIQGLESLFRPPSTRHDEFRVAIEALSCVLNGHKCVYIATPVTGGPRFVQWYKRNGIHQERDSKEYSSELREHVIAPNTRDAKVRIEEFRRRSSEAFIDPSEFYVKMWTQSDYRHFWSLVIERFAARAIFLDGWHLSSGCVYEFLVTNLLGIPAKNQSSNDLTIEQGLTLAREGRAEINGIGVDTEFVDVVIRKLAELSETSFIGDGDA
;
A
#
# COMPACT_ATOMS: atom_id res chain seq x y z
N MET A 1 -14.47 25.05 -5.44
CA MET A 1 -14.10 23.64 -5.22
C MET A 1 -15.19 22.81 -5.86
N GLU A 2 -14.99 22.45 -7.13
CA GLU A 2 -15.86 21.49 -7.80
C GLU A 2 -15.64 20.13 -7.16
N ASP A 3 -16.75 19.52 -6.76
CA ASP A 3 -16.86 18.18 -6.23
C ASP A 3 -16.45 17.22 -7.36
N VAL A 4 -15.17 16.82 -7.38
CA VAL A 4 -14.70 15.74 -8.25
C VAL A 4 -15.46 14.50 -7.79
N SER A 5 -16.58 14.21 -8.47
CA SER A 5 -17.49 13.16 -8.03
C SER A 5 -16.71 11.86 -7.90
N ILE A 6 -16.72 11.30 -6.69
CA ILE A 6 -16.03 10.07 -6.29
C ILE A 6 -16.37 8.90 -7.25
N GLN A 7 -17.51 8.96 -7.94
CA GLN A 7 -17.92 8.01 -8.99
C GLN A 7 -16.96 7.90 -10.18
N GLY A 8 -16.17 8.95 -10.49
CA GLY A 8 -15.15 8.90 -11.56
C GLY A 8 -13.86 8.17 -11.15
N LEU A 9 -13.56 8.11 -9.86
CA LEU A 9 -12.40 7.39 -9.31
C LEU A 9 -12.65 5.87 -9.24
N GLU A 10 -13.92 5.45 -9.08
CA GLU A 10 -14.31 4.05 -8.90
C GLU A 10 -14.02 3.16 -10.12
N SER A 11 -14.13 3.68 -11.35
CA SER A 11 -14.03 2.84 -12.56
C SER A 11 -12.63 2.74 -13.18
N LEU A 12 -11.68 3.61 -12.81
CA LEU A 12 -10.38 3.72 -13.51
C LEU A 12 -9.17 3.21 -12.71
N PHE A 13 -9.25 3.17 -11.37
CA PHE A 13 -8.05 3.01 -10.54
C PHE A 13 -8.14 1.88 -9.52
N ARG A 14 -9.32 1.31 -9.28
CA ARG A 14 -9.46 0.21 -8.35
C ARG A 14 -9.30 -1.13 -9.09
N PRO A 15 -8.37 -2.00 -8.66
CA PRO A 15 -8.25 -3.32 -9.27
C PRO A 15 -9.59 -4.07 -9.22
N PRO A 16 -9.95 -4.81 -10.28
CA PRO A 16 -11.20 -5.54 -10.31
C PRO A 16 -11.21 -6.60 -9.21
N SER A 17 -12.38 -6.81 -8.62
CA SER A 17 -12.66 -7.85 -7.65
C SER A 17 -14.13 -8.25 -7.74
N THR A 18 -14.45 -9.49 -7.40
CA THR A 18 -15.82 -10.00 -7.29
C THR A 18 -16.27 -10.12 -5.83
N ARG A 19 -15.41 -9.75 -4.86
CA ARG A 19 -15.56 -9.97 -3.42
C ARG A 19 -16.29 -8.83 -2.70
N HIS A 20 -17.13 -8.07 -3.39
CA HIS A 20 -17.72 -6.83 -2.88
C HIS A 20 -18.48 -7.01 -1.55
N ASP A 21 -19.22 -8.11 -1.38
CA ASP A 21 -19.93 -8.39 -0.14
C ASP A 21 -18.98 -8.63 1.04
N GLU A 22 -17.86 -9.34 0.82
CA GLU A 22 -16.85 -9.57 1.86
C GLU A 22 -16.19 -8.25 2.27
N PHE A 23 -15.88 -7.39 1.31
CA PHE A 23 -15.33 -6.06 1.58
C PHE A 23 -16.32 -5.22 2.39
N ARG A 24 -17.60 -5.21 1.99
CA ARG A 24 -18.65 -4.48 2.71
C ARG A 24 -18.74 -4.93 4.16
N VAL A 25 -18.78 -6.23 4.42
CA VAL A 25 -18.84 -6.77 5.80
C VAL A 25 -17.62 -6.33 6.62
N ALA A 26 -16.41 -6.41 6.06
CA ALA A 26 -15.20 -5.99 6.75
C ALA A 26 -15.16 -4.47 7.01
N ILE A 27 -15.58 -3.65 6.05
CA ILE A 27 -15.67 -2.18 6.20
C ILE A 27 -16.73 -1.79 7.24
N GLU A 28 -17.89 -2.45 7.27
CA GLU A 28 -18.92 -2.23 8.29
C GLU A 28 -18.42 -2.61 9.69
N ALA A 29 -17.72 -3.74 9.81
CA ALA A 29 -17.10 -4.14 11.08
C ALA A 29 -16.07 -3.11 11.58
N LEU A 30 -15.22 -2.59 10.69
CA LEU A 30 -14.29 -1.50 11.02
C LEU A 30 -15.04 -0.21 11.40
N SER A 31 -16.12 0.12 10.70
CA SER A 31 -16.95 1.30 11.00
C SER A 31 -17.55 1.24 12.40
N CYS A 32 -18.00 0.07 12.84
CA CYS A 32 -18.51 -0.15 14.20
C CYS A 32 -17.46 0.11 15.29
N VAL A 33 -16.20 -0.28 15.04
CA VAL A 33 -15.10 -0.09 16.02
C VAL A 33 -14.58 1.34 16.00
N LEU A 34 -14.44 1.93 14.82
CA LEU A 34 -13.90 3.28 14.65
C LEU A 34 -14.94 4.37 14.93
N ASN A 35 -16.24 4.06 14.86
CA ASN A 35 -17.35 4.97 15.20
C ASN A 35 -17.22 6.37 14.57
N GLY A 36 -16.86 6.42 13.28
CA GLY A 36 -16.68 7.67 12.53
C GLY A 36 -15.35 8.40 12.78
N HIS A 37 -14.50 7.93 13.71
CA HIS A 37 -13.16 8.47 13.89
C HIS A 37 -12.26 8.10 12.71
N LYS A 38 -11.49 9.08 12.24
CA LYS A 38 -10.40 8.83 11.30
C LYS A 38 -9.19 8.24 12.03
N CYS A 39 -8.39 7.47 11.30
CA CYS A 39 -7.23 6.75 11.82
C CYS A 39 -5.97 7.02 11.00
N VAL A 40 -4.83 6.61 11.54
CA VAL A 40 -3.57 6.52 10.79
C VAL A 40 -3.51 5.16 10.11
N TYR A 41 -3.43 5.14 8.79
CA TYR A 41 -3.19 3.92 8.01
C TYR A 41 -1.69 3.62 7.94
N ILE A 42 -1.27 2.37 8.13
CA ILE A 42 0.15 1.98 8.04
C ILE A 42 0.39 1.11 6.81
N ALA A 43 1.01 1.66 5.78
CA ALA A 43 1.41 0.91 4.60
C ALA A 43 2.68 0.10 4.91
N THR A 44 2.52 -1.24 4.94
CA THR A 44 3.56 -2.20 5.31
C THR A 44 3.88 -3.12 4.14
N PRO A 45 5.16 -3.32 3.76
CA PRO A 45 5.55 -4.21 2.67
C PRO A 45 5.51 -5.69 3.10
N VAL A 46 4.34 -6.21 3.51
CA VAL A 46 4.18 -7.55 4.12
C VAL A 46 4.75 -8.67 3.25
N THR A 47 4.30 -8.77 2.00
CA THR A 47 4.74 -9.80 1.03
C THR A 47 5.88 -9.34 0.12
N GLY A 48 6.32 -8.09 0.26
CA GLY A 48 7.33 -7.46 -0.58
C GLY A 48 8.50 -6.92 0.24
N GLY A 49 9.02 -5.77 -0.17
CA GLY A 49 10.06 -5.08 0.58
C GLY A 49 11.48 -5.62 0.34
N PRO A 50 12.47 -5.10 1.08
CA PRO A 50 13.86 -5.53 0.95
C PRO A 50 14.05 -7.02 1.19
N ARG A 51 13.30 -7.62 2.13
CA ARG A 51 13.37 -9.06 2.42
C ARG A 51 12.93 -9.90 1.23
N PHE A 52 11.86 -9.51 0.55
CA PHE A 52 11.42 -10.19 -0.68
C PHE A 52 12.51 -10.15 -1.74
N VAL A 53 13.08 -8.98 -2.01
CA VAL A 53 14.13 -8.83 -3.01
C VAL A 53 15.34 -9.70 -2.70
N GLN A 54 15.81 -9.69 -1.44
CA GLN A 54 16.95 -10.48 -1.00
C GLN A 54 16.68 -11.98 -1.07
N TRP A 55 15.51 -12.42 -0.60
CA TRP A 55 15.10 -13.82 -0.64
C TRP A 55 14.91 -14.32 -2.06
N TYR A 56 14.26 -13.54 -2.93
CA TYR A 56 14.00 -13.94 -4.31
C TYR A 56 15.30 -14.10 -5.11
N LYS A 57 16.26 -13.17 -4.93
CA LYS A 57 17.61 -13.26 -5.55
C LYS A 57 18.36 -14.53 -5.17
N ARG A 58 18.17 -15.05 -3.95
CA ARG A 58 18.92 -16.19 -3.41
C ARG A 58 18.22 -17.53 -3.64
N ASN A 59 16.92 -17.56 -3.38
CA ASN A 59 16.14 -18.80 -3.29
C ASN A 59 14.93 -18.77 -4.24
N GLY A 60 14.16 -17.68 -4.23
CA GLY A 60 12.86 -17.63 -4.89
C GLY A 60 12.90 -17.74 -6.42
N ILE A 61 13.98 -17.31 -7.07
CA ILE A 61 14.15 -17.42 -8.54
C ILE A 61 14.23 -18.89 -9.02
N HIS A 62 14.64 -19.81 -8.15
CA HIS A 62 14.80 -21.23 -8.48
C HIS A 62 13.56 -22.07 -8.14
N GLN A 63 12.49 -21.44 -7.67
CA GLN A 63 11.29 -22.11 -7.20
C GLN A 63 10.08 -21.79 -8.10
N GLU A 64 9.18 -22.76 -8.25
CA GLU A 64 7.90 -22.53 -8.92
C GLU A 64 7.00 -21.65 -8.03
N ARG A 65 6.54 -20.50 -8.56
CA ARG A 65 5.83 -19.46 -7.77
C ARG A 65 4.57 -19.96 -7.06
N ASP A 66 3.88 -20.95 -7.63
CA ASP A 66 2.63 -21.48 -7.08
C ASP A 66 2.84 -22.76 -6.25
N SER A 67 4.10 -23.16 -6.03
CA SER A 67 4.41 -24.33 -5.22
C SER A 67 4.16 -24.07 -3.73
N LYS A 68 3.88 -25.16 -3.01
CA LYS A 68 3.81 -25.12 -1.54
C LYS A 68 5.14 -24.72 -0.92
N GLU A 69 6.25 -25.14 -1.53
CA GLU A 69 7.62 -24.78 -1.13
C GLU A 69 7.80 -23.25 -1.16
N TYR A 70 7.51 -22.61 -2.30
CA TYR A 70 7.57 -21.16 -2.48
C TYR A 70 6.72 -20.42 -1.47
N SER A 71 5.49 -20.89 -1.26
CA SER A 71 4.58 -20.29 -0.29
C SER A 71 5.09 -20.41 1.15
N SER A 72 5.74 -21.52 1.49
CA SER A 72 6.29 -21.77 2.83
C SER A 72 7.52 -20.89 3.07
N GLU A 73 8.47 -20.92 2.13
CA GLU A 73 9.71 -20.13 2.15
C GLU A 73 9.44 -18.63 2.17
N LEU A 74 8.52 -18.16 1.32
CA LEU A 74 8.08 -16.76 1.30
C LEU A 74 7.48 -16.37 2.66
N ARG A 75 6.67 -17.26 3.25
CA ARG A 75 6.08 -16.97 4.56
C ARG A 75 7.15 -16.86 5.64
N GLU A 76 8.08 -17.80 5.68
CA GLU A 76 9.12 -17.88 6.71
C GLU A 76 10.13 -16.73 6.61
N HIS A 77 10.60 -16.44 5.40
CA HIS A 77 11.72 -15.52 5.20
C HIS A 77 11.31 -14.09 4.86
N VAL A 78 10.05 -13.86 4.47
CA VAL A 78 9.55 -12.54 4.07
C VAL A 78 8.38 -12.11 4.93
N ILE A 79 7.25 -12.84 4.86
CA ILE A 79 5.98 -12.38 5.45
C ILE A 79 6.05 -12.31 6.98
N ALA A 80 6.45 -13.41 7.64
CA ALA A 80 6.53 -13.47 9.09
C ALA A 80 7.50 -12.43 9.69
N PRO A 81 8.74 -12.26 9.19
CA PRO A 81 9.63 -11.22 9.71
C PRO A 81 9.16 -9.80 9.36
N ASN A 82 8.60 -9.56 8.17
CA ASN A 82 8.03 -8.23 7.84
C ASN A 82 6.87 -7.86 8.76
N THR A 83 5.96 -8.81 9.04
CA THR A 83 4.82 -8.61 9.95
C THR A 83 5.30 -8.34 11.38
N ARG A 84 6.31 -9.09 11.85
CA ARG A 84 6.90 -8.87 13.18
C ARG A 84 7.50 -7.48 13.32
N ASP A 85 8.26 -7.03 12.33
CA ASP A 85 8.85 -5.69 12.36
C ASP A 85 7.77 -4.60 12.32
N ALA A 86 6.78 -4.76 11.45
CA ALA A 86 5.65 -3.83 11.35
C ALA A 86 4.96 -3.67 12.70
N LYS A 87 4.66 -4.79 13.37
CA LYS A 87 4.08 -4.79 14.70
C LYS A 87 4.90 -3.98 15.71
N VAL A 88 6.22 -4.20 15.76
CA VAL A 88 7.11 -3.45 16.66
C VAL A 88 7.05 -1.95 16.37
N ARG A 89 7.09 -1.56 15.09
CA ARG A 89 7.00 -0.15 14.68
C ARG A 89 5.65 0.47 15.02
N ILE A 90 4.56 -0.25 14.80
CA ILE A 90 3.21 0.24 15.09
C ILE A 90 2.99 0.36 16.59
N GLU A 91 3.54 -0.53 17.40
CA GLU A 91 3.57 -0.40 18.86
C GLU A 91 4.40 0.81 19.33
N GLU A 92 5.49 1.15 18.63
CA GLU A 92 6.23 2.40 18.88
C GLU A 92 5.37 3.64 18.58
N PHE A 93 4.60 3.65 17.48
CA PHE A 93 3.70 4.76 17.17
C PHE A 93 2.55 4.87 18.19
N ARG A 94 1.91 3.75 18.55
CA ARG A 94 0.83 3.70 19.55
C ARG A 94 1.29 4.17 20.94
N ARG A 95 2.56 3.97 21.29
CA ARG A 95 3.11 4.49 22.57
C ARG A 95 3.28 6.01 22.58
N ARG A 96 3.37 6.65 21.41
CA ARG A 96 3.67 8.09 21.25
C ARG A 96 2.47 8.91 20.80
N SER A 97 1.38 8.27 20.39
CA SER A 97 0.18 8.92 19.88
C SER A 97 -1.07 8.26 20.47
N SER A 98 -2.10 9.06 20.71
CA SER A 98 -3.45 8.60 21.07
C SER A 98 -4.33 8.30 19.86
N GLU A 99 -3.81 8.47 18.64
CA GLU A 99 -4.55 8.16 17.41
C GLU A 99 -4.84 6.66 17.28
N ALA A 100 -5.95 6.32 16.62
CA ALA A 100 -6.22 4.96 16.19
C ALA A 100 -5.33 4.60 14.98
N PHE A 101 -4.85 3.36 14.94
CA PHE A 101 -3.99 2.85 13.87
C PHE A 101 -4.61 1.63 13.20
N ILE A 102 -4.73 1.65 11.87
CA ILE A 102 -5.03 0.46 11.06
C ILE A 102 -3.72 -0.19 10.65
N ASP A 103 -3.59 -1.48 10.99
CA ASP A 103 -2.43 -2.32 10.71
C ASP A 103 -2.81 -3.42 9.72
N PRO A 104 -2.50 -3.25 8.42
CA PRO A 104 -2.74 -4.27 7.40
C PRO A 104 -1.99 -5.58 7.62
N SER A 105 -0.89 -5.58 8.39
CA SER A 105 -0.03 -6.76 8.54
C SER A 105 -0.66 -7.87 9.38
N GLU A 106 -1.67 -7.54 10.19
CA GLU A 106 -2.44 -8.47 11.02
C GLU A 106 -3.69 -9.02 10.30
N PHE A 107 -3.95 -8.61 9.05
CA PHE A 107 -5.14 -9.01 8.29
C PHE A 107 -4.79 -9.96 7.14
N TYR A 108 -5.32 -11.18 7.18
CA TYR A 108 -5.11 -12.19 6.14
C TYR A 108 -6.37 -12.99 5.84
N VAL A 109 -6.75 -13.01 4.56
CA VAL A 109 -7.82 -13.84 4.01
C VAL A 109 -7.23 -14.74 2.92
N LYS A 110 -7.23 -16.05 3.17
CA LYS A 110 -6.58 -17.06 2.32
C LYS A 110 -7.05 -17.05 0.86
N MET A 111 -8.33 -16.75 0.62
CA MET A 111 -8.96 -16.85 -0.70
C MET A 111 -8.84 -15.55 -1.52
N TRP A 112 -8.21 -14.51 -0.97
CA TRP A 112 -8.05 -13.23 -1.65
C TRP A 112 -6.79 -13.23 -2.51
N THR A 113 -6.95 -12.75 -3.73
CA THR A 113 -5.86 -12.45 -4.65
C THR A 113 -5.20 -11.13 -4.27
N GLN A 114 -4.03 -10.83 -4.85
CA GLN A 114 -3.40 -9.51 -4.69
C GLN A 114 -4.30 -8.37 -5.19
N SER A 115 -5.16 -8.62 -6.18
CA SER A 115 -6.16 -7.65 -6.65
C SER A 115 -7.18 -7.34 -5.57
N ASP A 116 -7.68 -8.37 -4.89
CA ASP A 116 -8.66 -8.24 -3.80
C ASP A 116 -8.09 -7.45 -2.63
N TYR A 117 -6.85 -7.74 -2.20
CA TYR A 117 -6.19 -6.97 -1.15
C TYR A 117 -6.03 -5.49 -1.52
N ARG A 118 -5.58 -5.19 -2.74
CA ARG A 118 -5.44 -3.80 -3.19
C ARG A 118 -6.79 -3.08 -3.23
N HIS A 119 -7.81 -3.74 -3.76
CA HIS A 119 -9.18 -3.21 -3.78
C HIS A 119 -9.66 -2.89 -2.36
N PHE A 120 -9.56 -3.86 -1.45
CA PHE A 120 -9.98 -3.70 -0.06
C PHE A 120 -9.23 -2.57 0.65
N TRP A 121 -7.90 -2.53 0.56
CA TRP A 121 -7.13 -1.50 1.23
C TRP A 121 -7.38 -0.11 0.67
N SER A 122 -7.69 0.03 -0.63
CA SER A 122 -8.11 1.33 -1.17
C SER A 122 -9.43 1.82 -0.54
N LEU A 123 -10.40 0.93 -0.28
CA LEU A 123 -11.65 1.26 0.42
C LEU A 123 -11.38 1.68 1.87
N VAL A 124 -10.47 0.99 2.55
CA VAL A 124 -10.07 1.29 3.93
C VAL A 124 -9.42 2.67 4.02
N ILE A 125 -8.48 2.98 3.12
CA ILE A 125 -7.81 4.28 3.07
C ILE A 125 -8.83 5.38 2.80
N GLU A 126 -9.66 5.22 1.76
CA GLU A 126 -10.70 6.17 1.40
C GLU A 126 -11.62 6.50 2.57
N ARG A 127 -12.11 5.46 3.26
CA ARG A 127 -13.13 5.66 4.30
C ARG A 127 -12.55 6.12 5.61
N PHE A 128 -11.40 5.59 6.04
CA PHE A 128 -10.95 5.74 7.42
C PHE A 128 -9.66 6.53 7.60
N ALA A 129 -8.79 6.65 6.59
CA ALA A 129 -7.49 7.29 6.81
C ALA A 129 -7.62 8.82 6.93
N ALA A 130 -7.06 9.38 8.01
CA ALA A 130 -6.73 10.81 8.12
C ALA A 130 -5.36 11.11 7.50
N ARG A 131 -4.45 10.14 7.56
CA ARG A 131 -3.10 10.17 7.00
C ARG A 131 -2.59 8.74 6.85
N ALA A 132 -1.61 8.53 5.99
CA ALA A 132 -0.93 7.25 5.82
C ALA A 132 0.56 7.37 6.17
N ILE A 133 1.09 6.40 6.93
CA ILE A 133 2.52 6.25 7.17
C ILE A 133 3.03 5.07 6.35
N PHE A 134 4.04 5.32 5.53
CA PHE A 134 4.71 4.32 4.71
C PHE A 134 5.99 3.86 5.43
N LEU A 135 6.01 2.59 5.82
CA LEU A 135 7.19 1.99 6.48
C LEU A 135 8.36 1.85 5.50
N ASP A 136 9.57 1.74 6.04
CA ASP A 136 10.77 1.66 5.20
C ASP A 136 10.71 0.46 4.23
N GLY A 137 11.13 0.70 2.99
CA GLY A 137 11.05 -0.31 1.93
C GLY A 137 9.66 -0.50 1.31
N TRP A 138 8.67 0.35 1.62
CA TRP A 138 7.33 0.31 1.01
C TRP A 138 7.36 0.34 -0.53
N HIS A 139 8.29 1.07 -1.14
CA HIS A 139 8.41 1.21 -2.59
C HIS A 139 8.81 -0.10 -3.31
N LEU A 140 9.26 -1.10 -2.55
CA LEU A 140 9.54 -2.46 -3.02
C LEU A 140 8.32 -3.40 -2.84
N SER A 141 7.14 -2.86 -2.54
CA SER A 141 5.88 -3.58 -2.45
C SER A 141 4.88 -2.98 -3.44
N SER A 142 4.41 -3.77 -4.40
CA SER A 142 3.41 -3.32 -5.37
C SER A 142 2.10 -2.90 -4.70
N GLY A 143 1.75 -3.51 -3.56
CA GLY A 143 0.62 -3.10 -2.73
C GLY A 143 0.82 -1.69 -2.15
N CYS A 144 1.96 -1.44 -1.52
CA CYS A 144 2.22 -0.13 -0.89
C CYS A 144 2.42 0.98 -1.93
N VAL A 145 3.00 0.68 -3.09
CA VAL A 145 3.09 1.65 -4.20
C VAL A 145 1.71 2.06 -4.68
N TYR A 146 0.77 1.12 -4.74
CA TYR A 146 -0.62 1.43 -5.05
C TYR A 146 -1.32 2.21 -3.93
N GLU A 147 -1.11 1.84 -2.67
CA GLU A 147 -1.65 2.59 -1.53
C GLU A 147 -1.16 4.05 -1.53
N PHE A 148 0.11 4.29 -1.90
CA PHE A 148 0.65 5.63 -2.05
C PHE A 148 -0.08 6.42 -3.15
N LEU A 149 -0.35 5.81 -4.30
CA LEU A 149 -1.18 6.44 -5.34
C LEU A 149 -2.58 6.78 -4.81
N VAL A 150 -3.25 5.84 -4.14
CA VAL A 150 -4.59 6.06 -3.58
C VAL A 150 -4.60 7.20 -2.57
N THR A 151 -3.63 7.23 -1.65
CA THR A 151 -3.45 8.31 -0.67
C THR A 151 -3.35 9.67 -1.35
N ASN A 152 -2.53 9.80 -2.40
CA ASN A 152 -2.35 11.07 -3.11
C ASN A 152 -3.56 11.47 -3.97
N LEU A 153 -4.22 10.52 -4.64
CA LEU A 153 -5.46 10.78 -5.37
C LEU A 153 -6.56 11.38 -4.48
N LEU A 154 -6.59 10.99 -3.21
CA LEU A 154 -7.58 11.44 -2.24
C LEU A 154 -7.14 12.68 -1.45
N GLY A 155 -5.96 13.24 -1.73
CA GLY A 155 -5.39 14.35 -0.96
C GLY A 155 -5.12 14.00 0.52
N ILE A 156 -4.96 12.72 0.84
CA ILE A 156 -4.65 12.25 2.19
C ILE A 156 -3.15 12.45 2.44
N PRO A 157 -2.72 13.08 3.56
CA PRO A 157 -1.30 13.26 3.85
C PRO A 157 -0.55 11.92 3.91
N ALA A 158 0.52 11.81 3.10
CA ALA A 158 1.46 10.70 3.14
C ALA A 158 2.70 11.09 3.96
N LYS A 159 3.08 10.21 4.89
CA LYS A 159 4.27 10.36 5.74
C LYS A 159 5.20 9.17 5.56
N ASN A 160 6.51 9.37 5.70
CA ASN A 160 7.45 8.25 5.86
C ASN A 160 7.46 7.72 7.31
N GLN A 161 8.21 6.64 7.56
CA GLN A 161 8.31 6.01 8.88
C GLN A 161 8.77 6.97 10.00
N SER A 162 9.58 7.98 9.65
CA SER A 162 10.03 9.02 10.57
C SER A 162 8.99 10.12 10.80
N SER A 163 7.77 9.97 10.27
CA SER A 163 6.66 10.94 10.31
C SER A 163 6.92 12.26 9.58
N ASN A 164 7.93 12.31 8.72
CA ASN A 164 8.13 13.43 7.80
C ASN A 164 7.19 13.30 6.59
N ASP A 165 6.81 14.42 5.99
CA ASP A 165 6.04 14.42 4.75
C ASP A 165 6.76 13.65 3.64
N LEU A 166 5.98 12.89 2.88
CA LEU A 166 6.42 12.14 1.72
C LEU A 166 5.68 12.68 0.51
N THR A 167 6.36 13.53 -0.28
CA THR A 167 5.74 14.20 -1.44
C THR A 167 5.54 13.24 -2.60
N ILE A 168 4.68 13.62 -3.57
CA ILE A 168 4.45 12.84 -4.79
C ILE A 168 5.77 12.64 -5.55
N GLU A 169 6.62 13.66 -5.67
CA GLU A 169 7.91 13.58 -6.37
C GLU A 169 8.86 12.58 -5.71
N GLN A 170 8.94 12.61 -4.37
CA GLN A 170 9.75 11.67 -3.60
C GLN A 170 9.22 10.24 -3.76
N GLY A 171 7.90 10.05 -3.61
CA GLY A 171 7.29 8.73 -3.76
C GLY A 171 7.40 8.18 -5.19
N LEU A 172 7.26 9.02 -6.21
CA LEU A 172 7.44 8.67 -7.61
C LEU A 172 8.89 8.23 -7.91
N THR A 173 9.86 8.95 -7.35
CA THR A 173 11.29 8.59 -7.46
C THR A 173 11.54 7.22 -6.84
N LEU A 174 11.11 7.01 -5.59
CA LEU A 174 11.24 5.74 -4.88
C LEU A 174 10.52 4.59 -5.61
N ALA A 175 9.31 4.83 -6.14
CA ALA A 175 8.57 3.83 -6.89
C ALA A 175 9.30 3.41 -8.17
N ARG A 176 9.93 4.35 -8.89
CA ARG A 176 10.75 4.05 -10.08
C ARG A 176 11.99 3.24 -9.72
N GLU A 177 12.67 3.58 -8.63
CA GLU A 177 13.81 2.83 -8.12
C GLU A 177 13.41 1.40 -7.72
N GLY A 178 12.32 1.26 -6.95
CA GLY A 178 11.80 -0.03 -6.53
C GLY A 178 11.35 -0.89 -7.71
N ARG A 179 10.69 -0.29 -8.70
CA ARG A 179 10.34 -0.94 -9.97
C ARG A 179 11.59 -1.44 -10.69
N ALA A 180 12.63 -0.62 -10.83
CA ALA A 180 13.86 -1.01 -11.49
C ALA A 180 14.54 -2.18 -10.78
N GLU A 181 14.58 -2.18 -9.46
CA GLU A 181 15.16 -3.26 -8.67
C GLU A 181 14.35 -4.57 -8.79
N ILE A 182 13.02 -4.52 -8.66
CA ILE A 182 12.14 -5.70 -8.79
C ILE A 182 12.20 -6.27 -10.21
N ASN A 183 12.18 -5.40 -11.23
CA ASN A 183 12.31 -5.85 -12.61
C ASN A 183 13.70 -6.45 -12.89
N GLY A 184 14.75 -5.91 -12.27
CA GLY A 184 16.13 -6.40 -12.37
C GLY A 184 16.33 -7.82 -11.85
N ILE A 185 15.41 -8.33 -11.02
CA ILE A 185 15.40 -9.72 -10.54
C ILE A 185 14.40 -10.62 -11.27
N GLY A 186 13.82 -10.16 -12.38
CA GLY A 186 12.87 -10.93 -13.18
C GLY A 186 11.48 -11.10 -12.55
N VAL A 187 11.11 -10.24 -11.61
CA VAL A 187 9.75 -10.18 -11.09
C VAL A 187 8.94 -9.21 -11.95
N ASP A 188 7.70 -9.60 -12.26
CA ASP A 188 6.80 -8.78 -13.07
C ASP A 188 6.48 -7.46 -12.36
N THR A 189 6.50 -6.37 -13.14
CA THR A 189 6.27 -5.01 -12.65
C THR A 189 5.20 -4.26 -13.45
N GLU A 190 4.45 -4.93 -14.32
CA GLU A 190 3.45 -4.29 -15.20
C GLU A 190 2.44 -3.43 -14.41
N PHE A 191 1.94 -3.97 -13.29
CA PHE A 191 1.03 -3.23 -12.43
C PHE A 191 1.68 -1.98 -11.81
N VAL A 192 2.95 -2.07 -11.40
CA VAL A 192 3.69 -0.93 -10.84
C VAL A 192 3.96 0.12 -11.91
N ASP A 193 4.20 -0.29 -13.16
CA ASP A 193 4.35 0.63 -14.29
C ASP A 193 3.07 1.45 -14.53
N VAL A 194 1.89 0.84 -14.37
CA VAL A 194 0.61 1.58 -14.41
C VAL A 194 0.54 2.62 -13.29
N VAL A 195 0.88 2.23 -12.05
CA VAL A 195 0.84 3.12 -10.90
C VAL A 195 1.82 4.30 -11.04
N ILE A 196 3.04 4.05 -11.52
CA ILE A 196 4.05 5.08 -11.76
C ILE A 196 3.58 6.11 -12.79
N ARG A 197 2.94 5.67 -13.88
CA ARG A 197 2.38 6.61 -14.88
C ARG A 197 1.35 7.54 -14.23
N LYS A 198 0.50 7.02 -13.37
CA LYS A 198 -0.52 7.82 -12.67
C LYS A 198 0.07 8.77 -11.63
N LEU A 199 1.07 8.34 -10.89
CA LEU A 199 1.81 9.24 -9.99
C LEU A 199 2.50 10.38 -10.77
N ALA A 200 3.02 10.12 -11.97
CA ALA A 200 3.61 11.14 -12.81
C ALA A 200 2.57 12.17 -13.31
N GLU A 201 1.41 11.70 -13.79
CA GLU A 201 0.28 12.57 -14.19
C GLU A 201 -0.17 13.50 -13.03
N LEU A 202 -0.21 12.96 -11.80
CA LEU A 202 -0.56 13.75 -10.61
C LEU A 202 0.50 14.79 -10.24
N SER A 203 1.79 14.44 -10.32
CA SER A 203 2.89 15.37 -10.03
C SER A 203 2.89 16.56 -11.00
N GLU A 204 2.59 16.31 -12.28
CA GLU A 204 2.50 17.37 -13.29
C GLU A 204 1.31 18.31 -13.05
N THR A 205 0.17 17.77 -12.60
CA THR A 205 -1.05 18.55 -12.34
C THR A 205 -0.89 19.45 -11.10
N SER A 206 -0.24 18.94 -10.04
CA SER A 206 0.06 19.71 -8.83
C SER A 206 0.94 20.94 -9.09
N PHE A 207 1.72 20.94 -10.19
CA PHE A 207 2.63 22.03 -10.55
C PHE A 207 1.93 23.23 -11.21
N ILE A 208 0.70 23.06 -11.74
CA ILE A 208 -0.02 24.12 -12.47
C ILE A 208 -0.91 24.96 -11.52
N GLY A 209 -1.23 24.45 -10.33
CA GLY A 209 -2.16 25.08 -9.39
C GLY A 209 -1.61 26.23 -8.53
N ASP A 210 -0.28 26.38 -8.42
CA ASP A 210 0.35 27.39 -7.54
C ASP A 210 0.75 28.69 -8.27
N GLY A 211 0.36 28.85 -9.55
CA GLY A 211 0.81 29.94 -10.42
C GLY A 211 -0.16 31.13 -10.61
N ASP A 212 -1.42 31.02 -10.20
CA ASP A 212 -2.43 32.08 -10.35
C ASP A 212 -3.15 32.33 -9.02
N ALA A 213 -2.53 33.16 -8.16
CA ALA A 213 -3.19 33.82 -7.03
C ALA A 213 -2.61 35.23 -6.83
#